data_AF-U2PEJ7-F1
#
_entry.id   AF-U2PEJ7-F1
#
_cell.length_a   1.000
_cell.length_b   1.000
_cell.length_c   1.000
_cell.angle_alpha   90.00
_cell.angle_beta   90.00
_cell.angle_gamma   90.00
#
_symmetry.space_group_name_H-M   'P 1'
#
loop_
_entity.id
_entity.type
_entity.pdbx_description
1 polymer ?
#
loop_
_entity_poly.entity_id
_entity_poly.type
_entity_poly.pdbx_seq_one_letter_code
_entity_poly.pdbx_strand_id
1 'polypeptide(L)'
;MPYYDHDKDYPFAAFITNLGKYNEGELVGEWVKFPTTAEELKEVFKRIGIGQKDDFGQPYEEWFITDYDCYVDGLYSKLGEYENLDELNYLASKLDEMSEGEYAQFQAGMEMGDHCGSLQEIINLTENLDCYEVYPDIHDYDDLGRYYIEELDVMQVPEHLQNYIDYEAYGRDVALEENGTFTDQGYVRDTGDSFHEYYDGERGSIPDEYRVMTFQDDLPEEEKSEWAMDIAFDMDEFFRQNDPQYAAEHPEAHAAKEELYENLMAGRISALDEKLASLGQTQEDYLPSEIEKFKDATGYEEFLDFDMAEVMEALNDPAKSRVDEMLAAAERAEREYAAKTAAYVQTPADIVVQAQAVQDQAEESSFSIYQLKGGNETLDYRFEPLDSIHRNGLSVKPENYELVYEAPLTAKDDLESIYTRFNVDRPTDFTGHSLSVSDIVVLHQDGKNTAHYCDRVGFSEVPEFLQERQPELTPDDLETGECIRTPRGSFYVTAMSREQMEAAGYGVHHISDDGKYLIMGNGTRAFAVAAEQPEKDNPLRTAEMTLEDDYGMIDGVINNGRRGEELEKAQKYAERTTPEKSSIRERLEDAKRECAEHKPQEVKKPGRDVPEHDCL
;
A
#
# COMPACT_ATOMS: atom_id res chain seq x y z
N MET A 1 15.69 25.74 -0.91
CA MET A 1 14.26 25.49 -1.11
C MET A 1 14.11 24.85 -2.48
N PRO A 2 13.66 23.59 -2.56
CA PRO A 2 13.06 23.12 -3.79
C PRO A 2 11.83 23.98 -4.06
N TYR A 3 11.76 24.53 -5.27
CA TYR A 3 10.71 25.42 -5.72
C TYR A 3 9.57 24.54 -6.22
N TYR A 4 8.38 24.68 -5.64
CA TYR A 4 7.16 24.13 -6.23
C TYR A 4 6.79 25.00 -7.42
N ASP A 5 6.83 24.39 -8.61
CA ASP A 5 6.30 25.01 -9.81
C ASP A 5 4.80 24.77 -9.79
N HIS A 6 4.02 25.81 -9.49
CA HIS A 6 2.58 25.90 -9.75
C HIS A 6 2.23 25.81 -11.26
N ASP A 7 3.25 25.48 -12.07
CA ASP A 7 3.38 25.52 -13.53
C ASP A 7 3.53 24.08 -14.10
N LYS A 8 3.10 23.05 -13.36
CA LYS A 8 3.01 21.68 -13.87
C LYS A 8 1.65 21.45 -14.52
N ASP A 9 1.65 20.69 -15.60
CA ASP A 9 0.44 20.39 -16.38
C ASP A 9 -0.66 19.63 -15.59
N TYR A 10 -0.40 19.21 -14.34
CA TYR A 10 -1.30 18.42 -13.49
C TYR A 10 -0.85 18.43 -12.00
N PRO A 11 -1.77 18.47 -11.02
CA PRO A 11 -1.43 18.36 -9.58
C PRO A 11 -0.79 17.03 -9.18
N PHE A 12 -1.33 15.90 -9.64
CA PHE A 12 -0.78 14.57 -9.39
C PHE A 12 -1.24 13.55 -10.44
N ALA A 13 -0.54 12.42 -10.52
CA ALA A 13 -0.89 11.29 -11.35
C ALA A 13 -0.91 9.98 -10.54
N ALA A 14 -1.68 9.00 -10.99
CA ALA A 14 -1.76 7.67 -10.39
C ALA A 14 -1.46 6.59 -11.44
N PHE A 15 -0.73 5.55 -11.05
CA PHE A 15 -0.50 4.38 -11.90
C PHE A 15 -1.58 3.33 -11.65
N ILE A 16 -2.54 3.24 -12.57
CA ILE A 16 -3.68 2.33 -12.47
C ILE A 16 -3.31 0.98 -13.10
N THR A 17 -3.43 -0.08 -12.31
CA THR A 17 -3.03 -1.45 -12.69
C THR A 17 -4.23 -2.38 -12.72
N ASN A 18 -4.29 -3.24 -13.74
CA ASN A 18 -5.28 -4.31 -13.87
C ASN A 18 -4.97 -5.44 -12.87
N LEU A 19 -5.88 -5.68 -11.93
CA LEU A 19 -5.68 -6.66 -10.86
C LEU A 19 -5.71 -8.10 -11.38
N GLY A 20 -6.61 -8.41 -12.32
CA GLY A 20 -6.72 -9.74 -12.90
C GLY A 20 -5.46 -10.17 -13.64
N LYS A 21 -4.93 -9.30 -14.51
CA LYS A 21 -3.66 -9.56 -15.21
C LYS A 21 -2.47 -9.63 -14.26
N TYR A 22 -2.46 -8.80 -13.22
CA TYR A 22 -1.43 -8.87 -12.19
C TYR A 22 -1.42 -10.23 -11.48
N ASN A 23 -2.60 -10.79 -11.17
CA ASN A 23 -2.74 -12.13 -10.58
C ASN A 23 -2.30 -13.26 -11.52
N GLU A 24 -2.34 -13.02 -12.84
CA GLU A 24 -1.78 -13.91 -13.87
C GLU A 24 -0.25 -13.76 -14.04
N GLY A 25 0.37 -12.83 -13.32
CA GLY A 25 1.80 -12.55 -13.36
C GLY A 25 2.21 -11.48 -14.38
N GLU A 26 1.25 -10.77 -14.98
CA GLU A 26 1.48 -9.65 -15.90
C GLU A 26 1.16 -8.30 -15.26
N LEU A 27 2.18 -7.48 -15.04
CA LEU A 27 1.99 -6.09 -14.58
C LEU A 27 1.53 -5.22 -15.75
N VAL A 28 0.23 -5.07 -15.92
CA VAL A 28 -0.39 -4.21 -16.94
C VAL A 28 -1.08 -3.03 -16.27
N GLY A 29 -0.54 -1.83 -16.49
CA GLY A 29 -1.08 -0.58 -15.96
C GLY A 29 -0.61 0.63 -16.75
N GLU A 30 -1.20 1.80 -16.46
CA GLU A 30 -0.90 3.06 -17.14
C GLU A 30 -0.98 4.24 -16.16
N TRP A 31 -0.15 5.26 -16.37
CA TRP A 31 -0.20 6.52 -15.64
C TRP A 31 -1.37 7.38 -16.11
N VAL A 32 -2.23 7.77 -15.18
CA VAL A 32 -3.34 8.71 -15.39
C VAL A 32 -3.04 9.99 -14.64
N LYS A 33 -3.02 11.11 -15.37
CA LYS A 33 -2.85 12.45 -14.79
C LYS A 33 -4.21 12.98 -14.40
N PHE A 34 -4.33 13.59 -13.23
CA PHE A 34 -5.55 14.25 -12.78
C PHE A 34 -5.37 15.77 -12.76
N PRO A 35 -6.41 16.56 -13.04
CA PRO A 35 -7.75 16.12 -13.42
C PRO A 35 -7.79 15.49 -14.84
N THR A 36 -8.73 14.58 -15.06
CA THR A 36 -8.97 13.88 -16.33
C THR A 36 -10.47 13.82 -16.65
N THR A 37 -10.81 13.24 -17.80
CA THR A 37 -12.19 13.07 -18.27
C THR A 37 -12.62 11.61 -18.25
N ALA A 38 -13.92 11.37 -18.19
CA ALA A 38 -14.47 10.01 -18.25
C ALA A 38 -14.07 9.28 -19.55
N GLU A 39 -14.02 10.00 -20.67
CA GLU A 39 -13.59 9.45 -21.96
C GLU A 39 -12.12 9.02 -21.96
N GLU A 40 -11.24 9.85 -21.41
CA GLU A 40 -9.80 9.53 -21.31
C GLU A 40 -9.57 8.34 -20.38
N LEU A 41 -10.23 8.32 -19.22
CA LEU A 41 -10.11 7.22 -18.26
C LEU A 41 -10.67 5.91 -18.83
N LYS A 42 -11.79 5.97 -19.55
CA LYS A 42 -12.35 4.81 -20.27
C LYS A 42 -11.37 4.23 -21.29
N GLU A 43 -10.71 5.10 -22.05
CA GLU A 43 -9.70 4.64 -23.02
C GLU A 43 -8.44 4.10 -22.34
N VAL A 44 -8.05 4.60 -21.16
CA VAL A 44 -7.00 3.99 -20.32
C VAL A 44 -7.42 2.58 -19.91
N PHE A 45 -8.61 2.41 -19.35
CA PHE A 45 -9.14 1.11 -18.90
C PHE A 45 -9.12 0.08 -20.04
N LYS A 46 -9.57 0.48 -21.22
CA LYS A 46 -9.51 -0.35 -22.43
C LYS A 46 -8.08 -0.75 -22.82
N ARG A 47 -7.10 0.15 -22.70
CA ARG A 47 -5.68 -0.14 -23.00
C ARG A 47 -5.05 -1.09 -21.98
N ILE A 48 -5.36 -0.93 -20.69
CA ILE A 48 -4.88 -1.83 -19.63
C ILE A 48 -5.68 -3.16 -19.57
N GLY A 49 -6.75 -3.28 -20.36
CA GLY A 49 -7.49 -4.51 -20.56
C GLY A 49 -8.68 -4.71 -19.61
N ILE A 50 -9.10 -3.68 -18.89
CA ILE A 50 -10.35 -3.70 -18.13
C ILE A 50 -11.53 -3.76 -19.13
N GLY A 51 -12.48 -4.65 -18.86
CA GLY A 51 -13.59 -5.03 -19.76
C GLY A 51 -13.23 -6.06 -20.83
N GLN A 52 -11.96 -6.44 -21.00
CA GLN A 52 -11.57 -7.54 -21.90
C GLN A 52 -11.75 -8.90 -21.21
N LYS A 53 -12.07 -9.94 -21.98
CA LYS A 53 -12.25 -11.30 -21.46
C LYS A 53 -10.91 -11.99 -21.23
N ASP A 54 -10.80 -12.68 -20.11
CA ASP A 54 -9.70 -13.58 -19.76
C ASP A 54 -9.78 -14.91 -20.54
N ASP A 55 -8.83 -15.81 -20.26
CA ASP A 55 -8.77 -17.16 -20.86
C ASP A 55 -10.01 -18.04 -20.55
N PHE A 56 -10.80 -17.67 -19.53
CA PHE A 56 -12.03 -18.34 -19.12
C PHE A 56 -13.30 -17.64 -19.64
N GLY A 57 -13.15 -16.54 -20.38
CA GLY A 57 -14.26 -15.77 -20.95
C GLY A 57 -14.87 -14.75 -19.98
N GLN A 58 -14.28 -14.52 -18.80
CA GLN A 58 -14.73 -13.57 -17.79
C GLN A 58 -14.07 -12.20 -18.02
N PRO A 59 -14.81 -11.08 -17.96
CA PRO A 59 -14.21 -9.76 -18.13
C PRO A 59 -13.32 -9.38 -16.94
N TYR A 60 -12.19 -8.70 -17.20
CA TYR A 60 -11.40 -8.07 -16.14
C TYR A 60 -12.11 -6.80 -15.65
N GLU A 61 -12.64 -6.80 -14.44
CA GLU A 61 -13.36 -5.65 -13.87
C GLU A 61 -12.58 -4.91 -12.79
N GLU A 62 -11.62 -5.60 -12.16
CA GLU A 62 -10.90 -5.10 -10.99
C GLU A 62 -9.58 -4.43 -11.34
N TRP A 63 -9.32 -3.30 -10.68
CA TRP A 63 -8.10 -2.51 -10.80
C TRP A 63 -7.70 -1.97 -9.42
N PHE A 64 -6.45 -1.56 -9.29
CA PHE A 64 -5.92 -0.89 -8.09
C PHE A 64 -4.83 0.11 -8.49
N ILE A 65 -4.49 1.01 -7.59
CA ILE A 65 -3.43 2.00 -7.80
C ILE A 65 -2.14 1.46 -7.20
N THR A 66 -1.11 1.35 -8.03
CA THR A 66 0.18 0.81 -7.59
C THR A 66 1.13 1.88 -7.10
N ASP A 67 1.03 3.09 -7.65
CA ASP A 67 1.93 4.19 -7.33
C ASP A 67 1.31 5.54 -7.67
N TYR A 68 1.87 6.60 -7.09
CA TYR A 68 1.46 7.98 -7.32
C TYR A 68 2.66 8.86 -7.68
N ASP A 69 2.43 9.85 -8.54
CA ASP A 69 3.37 10.93 -8.84
C ASP A 69 2.72 12.23 -8.35
N CYS A 70 3.00 12.58 -7.08
CA CYS A 70 2.39 13.73 -6.41
C CYS A 70 3.36 14.91 -6.36
N TYR A 71 2.88 16.07 -6.79
CA TYR A 71 3.56 17.35 -6.60
C TYR A 71 2.90 18.17 -5.49
N VAL A 72 2.27 17.50 -4.56
CA VAL A 72 1.71 18.12 -3.37
C VAL A 72 2.44 17.47 -2.22
N ASP A 73 3.23 18.27 -1.50
CA ASP A 73 3.97 17.78 -0.34
C ASP A 73 3.03 17.08 0.66
N GLY A 74 3.50 15.96 1.19
CA GLY A 74 2.73 15.14 2.12
C GLY A 74 1.56 14.37 1.52
N LEU A 75 1.08 14.66 0.30
CA LEU A 75 -0.10 13.99 -0.27
C LEU A 75 0.16 12.50 -0.56
N TYR A 76 1.33 12.15 -1.10
CA TYR A 76 1.69 10.77 -1.45
C TYR A 76 1.49 9.79 -0.29
N SER A 77 1.85 10.18 0.94
CA SER A 77 1.74 9.30 2.11
C SER A 77 0.32 9.16 2.66
N LYS A 78 -0.64 9.91 2.11
CA LYS A 78 -2.04 9.91 2.52
C LYS A 78 -2.96 9.13 1.57
N LEU A 79 -2.46 8.74 0.39
CA LEU A 79 -3.22 8.02 -0.63
C LEU A 79 -2.92 6.52 -0.56
N GLY A 80 -3.96 5.69 -0.56
CA GLY A 80 -3.88 4.22 -0.54
C GLY A 80 -3.98 3.56 -1.92
N GLU A 81 -3.92 2.23 -1.96
CA GLU A 81 -3.98 1.46 -3.22
C GLU A 81 -5.41 1.39 -3.85
N TYR A 82 -6.43 1.78 -3.09
CA TYR A 82 -7.85 1.63 -3.46
C TYR A 82 -8.62 2.95 -3.37
N GLU A 83 -7.94 4.08 -3.58
CA GLU A 83 -8.59 5.38 -3.62
C GLU A 83 -9.62 5.48 -4.76
N ASN A 84 -10.70 6.22 -4.52
CA ASN A 84 -11.75 6.41 -5.50
C ASN A 84 -11.29 7.39 -6.60
N LEU A 85 -11.37 7.00 -7.88
CA LEU A 85 -10.90 7.84 -8.99
C LEU A 85 -11.74 9.11 -9.19
N ASP A 86 -13.02 9.10 -8.83
CA ASP A 86 -13.86 10.31 -8.86
C ASP A 86 -13.42 11.29 -7.76
N GLU A 87 -13.09 10.79 -6.57
CA GLU A 87 -12.58 11.62 -5.47
C GLU A 87 -11.19 12.19 -5.79
N LEU A 88 -10.30 11.37 -6.35
CA LEU A 88 -8.99 11.84 -6.82
C LEU A 88 -9.15 12.90 -7.89
N ASN A 89 -10.06 12.70 -8.85
CA ASN A 89 -10.33 13.68 -9.89
C ASN A 89 -10.92 14.98 -9.32
N TYR A 90 -11.81 14.86 -8.34
CA TYR A 90 -12.40 16.02 -7.66
C TYR A 90 -11.35 16.81 -6.87
N LEU A 91 -10.52 16.14 -6.08
CA LEU A 91 -9.40 16.77 -5.37
C LEU A 91 -8.45 17.47 -6.35
N ALA A 92 -8.04 16.78 -7.41
CA ALA A 92 -7.13 17.36 -8.40
C ALA A 92 -7.74 18.60 -9.07
N SER A 93 -9.03 18.58 -9.38
CA SER A 93 -9.73 19.74 -9.95
C SER A 93 -9.73 20.93 -8.98
N LYS A 94 -9.97 20.68 -7.68
CA LYS A 94 -9.88 21.71 -6.64
C LYS A 94 -8.49 22.31 -6.55
N LEU A 95 -7.45 21.48 -6.56
CA LEU A 95 -6.05 21.92 -6.50
C LEU A 95 -5.63 22.70 -7.75
N ASP A 96 -6.10 22.31 -8.93
CA ASP A 96 -5.80 22.98 -10.21
C ASP A 96 -6.42 24.39 -10.29
N GLU A 97 -7.58 24.59 -9.64
CA GLU A 97 -8.28 25.87 -9.60
C GLU A 97 -7.77 26.86 -8.54
N MET A 98 -6.93 26.40 -7.60
CA MET A 98 -6.41 27.25 -6.52
C MET A 98 -5.44 28.32 -7.05
N SER A 99 -5.51 29.50 -6.45
CA SER A 99 -4.46 30.51 -6.56
C SER A 99 -3.23 30.16 -5.71
N GLU A 100 -2.09 30.80 -5.97
CA GLU A 100 -0.86 30.60 -5.18
C GLU A 100 -1.09 30.82 -3.67
N GLY A 101 -1.94 31.77 -3.29
CA GLY A 101 -2.28 32.03 -1.89
C GLY A 101 -3.13 30.94 -1.26
N GLU A 102 -4.15 30.46 -1.97
CA GLU A 102 -4.99 29.34 -1.53
C GLU A 102 -4.18 28.04 -1.42
N TYR A 103 -3.29 27.80 -2.39
CA TYR A 103 -2.39 26.64 -2.34
C TYR A 103 -1.44 26.70 -1.14
N ALA A 104 -0.90 27.88 -0.81
CA ALA A 104 -0.08 28.06 0.39
C ALA A 104 -0.87 27.77 1.68
N GLN A 105 -2.14 28.21 1.75
CA GLN A 105 -3.03 27.86 2.87
C GLN A 105 -3.34 26.36 2.94
N PHE A 106 -3.56 25.73 1.78
CA PHE A 106 -3.79 24.29 1.69
C PHE A 106 -2.57 23.49 2.18
N GLN A 107 -1.37 23.85 1.71
CA GLN A 107 -0.11 23.23 2.14
C GLN A 107 0.15 23.44 3.63
N ALA A 108 -0.14 24.64 4.14
CA ALA A 108 -0.08 24.92 5.57
C ALA A 108 -1.00 23.99 6.37
N GLY A 109 -2.25 23.81 5.93
CA GLY A 109 -3.18 22.86 6.56
C GLY A 109 -2.69 21.41 6.49
N MET A 110 -2.14 21.00 5.34
CA MET A 110 -1.55 19.67 5.16
C MET A 110 -0.38 19.41 6.11
N GLU A 111 0.49 20.39 6.34
CA GLU A 111 1.65 20.28 7.23
C GLU A 111 1.25 20.31 8.70
N MET A 112 0.25 21.14 9.07
CA MET A 112 -0.33 21.12 10.42
C MET A 112 -1.01 19.77 10.73
N GLY A 113 -1.52 19.10 9.70
CA GLY A 113 -1.96 17.70 9.76
C GLY A 113 -3.34 17.51 10.40
N ASP A 114 -3.97 18.58 10.87
CA ASP A 114 -5.36 18.59 11.31
C ASP A 114 -6.25 18.43 10.06
N HIS A 115 -7.08 17.39 10.03
CA HIS A 115 -7.98 17.06 8.89
C HIS A 115 -7.27 16.54 7.62
N CYS A 116 -6.24 15.72 7.77
CA CYS A 116 -5.51 15.10 6.66
C CYS A 116 -5.36 13.58 6.81
N GLY A 117 -6.34 12.90 7.41
CA GLY A 117 -6.33 11.46 7.69
C GLY A 117 -6.93 10.59 6.59
N SER A 118 -7.70 11.17 5.67
CA SER A 118 -8.33 10.49 4.54
C SER A 118 -8.50 11.43 3.34
N LEU A 119 -8.75 10.88 2.16
CA LEU A 119 -9.04 11.66 0.96
C LEU A 119 -10.26 12.58 1.16
N GLN A 120 -11.29 12.12 1.88
CA GLN A 120 -12.44 12.93 2.26
C GLN A 120 -12.03 14.17 3.08
N GLU A 121 -11.20 14.00 4.11
CA GLU A 121 -10.77 15.12 4.95
C GLU A 121 -9.92 16.12 4.15
N ILE A 122 -9.04 15.61 3.26
CA ILE A 122 -8.21 16.45 2.38
C ILE A 122 -9.07 17.24 1.39
N ILE A 123 -10.11 16.64 0.82
CA ILE A 123 -11.09 17.35 -0.02
C ILE A 123 -11.78 18.45 0.80
N ASN A 124 -12.22 18.16 2.03
CA ASN A 124 -12.80 19.19 2.89
C ASN A 124 -11.81 20.30 3.24
N LEU A 125 -10.53 20.00 3.41
CA LEU A 125 -9.50 21.01 3.65
C LEU A 125 -9.46 22.04 2.51
N THR A 126 -9.66 21.62 1.25
CA THR A 126 -9.73 22.55 0.09
C THR A 126 -10.85 23.59 0.20
N GLU A 127 -11.88 23.33 1.02
CA GLU A 127 -13.02 24.23 1.24
C GLU A 127 -12.92 25.01 2.56
N ASN A 128 -11.91 24.72 3.41
CA ASN A 128 -11.74 25.31 4.75
C ASN A 128 -10.40 26.05 4.86
N LEU A 129 -9.90 26.61 3.76
CA LEU A 129 -8.62 27.32 3.72
C LEU A 129 -8.62 28.58 4.59
N ASP A 130 -9.78 29.16 4.87
CA ASP A 130 -9.99 30.28 5.78
C ASP A 130 -9.72 29.96 7.25
N CYS A 131 -9.61 28.68 7.62
CA CYS A 131 -9.12 28.25 8.93
C CYS A 131 -7.63 28.56 9.14
N TYR A 132 -6.89 28.83 8.07
CA TYR A 132 -5.44 29.03 8.10
C TYR A 132 -5.05 30.39 7.53
N GLU A 133 -4.38 31.21 8.32
CA GLU A 133 -3.75 32.44 7.81
C GLU A 133 -2.23 32.29 7.76
N VAL A 134 -1.69 32.44 6.56
CA VAL A 134 -0.26 32.27 6.26
C VAL A 134 0.42 33.63 6.15
N TYR A 135 1.55 33.78 6.82
CA TYR A 135 2.46 34.92 6.75
C TYR A 135 3.79 34.46 6.14
N PRO A 136 3.95 34.55 4.80
CA PRO A 136 5.07 33.93 4.09
C PRO A 136 6.44 34.51 4.44
N ASP A 137 6.49 35.79 4.81
CA ASP A 137 7.73 36.51 5.11
C ASP A 137 8.24 36.33 6.55
N ILE A 138 7.55 35.52 7.37
CA ILE A 138 7.88 35.29 8.78
C ILE A 138 8.42 33.87 8.94
N HIS A 139 9.69 33.73 9.30
CA HIS A 139 10.35 32.42 9.35
C HIS A 139 10.85 32.00 10.73
N ASP A 140 10.89 32.92 11.69
CA ASP A 140 11.25 32.62 13.07
C ASP A 140 10.51 33.53 14.08
N TYR A 141 10.74 33.27 15.38
CA TYR A 141 10.08 34.03 16.44
C TYR A 141 10.57 35.50 16.52
N ASP A 142 11.79 35.83 16.05
CA ASP A 142 12.26 37.23 16.01
C ASP A 142 11.49 38.00 14.93
N ASP A 143 11.35 37.42 13.73
CA ASP A 143 10.55 37.97 12.63
C ASP A 143 9.10 38.20 13.08
N LEU A 144 8.49 37.21 13.73
CA LEU A 144 7.12 37.31 14.23
C LEU A 144 6.98 38.42 15.29
N GLY A 145 7.90 38.47 16.24
CA GLY A 145 7.91 39.51 17.27
C GLY A 145 8.06 40.91 16.69
N ARG A 146 8.91 41.08 15.67
CA ARG A 146 9.06 42.35 14.95
C ARG A 146 7.80 42.71 14.18
N TYR A 147 7.21 41.76 13.46
CA TYR A 147 5.98 41.98 12.71
C TYR A 147 4.86 42.51 13.61
N TYR A 148 4.64 41.90 14.78
CA TYR A 148 3.61 42.34 15.72
C TYR A 148 3.88 43.74 16.29
N ILE A 149 5.12 44.02 16.71
CA ILE A 149 5.46 45.30 17.36
C ILE A 149 5.60 46.44 16.36
N GLU A 150 6.25 46.20 15.23
CA GLU A 150 6.67 47.26 14.29
C GLU A 150 5.67 47.47 13.15
N GLU A 151 5.10 46.39 12.59
CA GLU A 151 4.17 46.48 11.45
C GLU A 151 2.70 46.56 11.90
N LEU A 152 2.27 45.71 12.85
CA LEU A 152 0.92 45.77 13.40
C LEU A 152 0.73 46.83 14.50
N ASP A 153 1.83 47.42 14.99
CA ASP A 153 1.85 48.49 16.00
C ASP A 153 1.01 48.13 17.25
N VAL A 154 1.03 46.85 17.65
CA VAL A 154 0.30 46.37 18.84
C VAL A 154 0.82 47.04 20.13
N MET A 155 2.06 47.53 20.10
CA MET A 155 2.69 48.29 21.16
C MET A 155 3.55 49.43 20.63
N GLN A 156 3.28 50.63 21.13
CA GLN A 156 4.09 51.82 20.81
C GLN A 156 5.42 51.82 21.59
N VAL A 157 6.50 51.46 20.90
CA VAL A 157 7.86 51.40 21.45
C VAL A 157 8.65 52.66 21.05
N PRO A 158 9.19 53.44 22.00
CA PRO A 158 10.08 54.54 21.68
C PRO A 158 11.34 54.06 20.93
N GLU A 159 11.75 54.77 19.87
CA GLU A 159 12.90 54.41 19.00
C GLU A 159 14.18 54.03 19.77
N HIS A 160 14.47 54.73 20.87
CA HIS A 160 15.65 54.47 21.69
C HIS A 160 15.59 53.18 22.54
N LEU A 161 14.42 52.53 22.63
CA LEU A 161 14.20 51.27 23.34
C LEU A 161 14.03 50.07 22.41
N GLN A 162 13.82 50.27 21.10
CA GLN A 162 13.61 49.18 20.12
C GLN A 162 14.73 48.13 20.18
N ASN A 163 16.00 48.57 20.19
CA ASN A 163 17.16 47.67 20.28
C ASN A 163 17.34 46.94 21.62
N TYR A 164 16.45 47.18 22.60
CA TYR A 164 16.48 46.53 23.92
C TYR A 164 15.28 45.60 24.13
N ILE A 165 14.40 45.47 23.14
CA ILE A 165 13.30 44.51 23.19
C ILE A 165 13.81 43.13 22.76
N ASP A 166 13.35 42.11 23.48
CA ASP A 166 13.56 40.71 23.15
C ASP A 166 12.41 40.25 22.25
N TYR A 167 12.56 40.48 20.95
CA TYR A 167 11.51 40.18 19.96
C TYR A 167 11.28 38.68 19.81
N GLU A 168 12.33 37.87 19.86
CA GLU A 168 12.25 36.40 19.83
C GLU A 168 11.38 35.86 20.99
N ALA A 169 11.62 36.32 22.22
CA ALA A 169 10.79 35.91 23.36
C ALA A 169 9.33 36.34 23.20
N TYR A 170 9.09 37.56 22.69
CA TYR A 170 7.73 38.05 22.46
C TYR A 170 7.01 37.26 21.34
N GLY A 171 7.66 37.02 20.21
CA GLY A 171 7.10 36.24 19.11
C GLY A 171 6.79 34.80 19.52
N ARG A 172 7.61 34.20 20.38
CA ARG A 172 7.31 32.89 20.97
C ARG A 172 6.03 32.90 21.79
N ASP A 173 5.81 33.92 22.61
CA ASP A 173 4.59 34.06 23.40
C ASP A 173 3.37 34.29 22.49
N VAL A 174 3.50 35.12 21.44
CA VAL A 174 2.45 35.33 20.42
C VAL A 174 2.07 34.02 19.74
N ALA A 175 3.04 33.25 19.27
CA ALA A 175 2.78 31.96 18.62
C ALA A 175 2.05 30.97 19.53
N LEU A 176 2.40 30.95 20.83
CA LEU A 176 1.70 30.12 21.81
C LEU A 176 0.27 30.60 22.08
N GLU A 177 0.01 31.90 22.09
CA GLU A 177 -1.32 32.47 22.33
C GLU A 177 -2.28 32.26 21.15
N GLU A 178 -1.77 32.28 19.93
CA GLU A 178 -2.54 32.15 18.69
C GLU A 178 -2.54 30.73 18.11
N ASN A 179 -1.94 29.76 18.81
CA ASN A 179 -1.77 28.39 18.32
C ASN A 179 -1.07 28.33 16.94
N GLY A 180 -0.10 29.22 16.71
CA GLY A 180 0.61 29.35 15.45
C GLY A 180 1.84 28.44 15.37
N THR A 181 2.19 28.06 14.15
CA THR A 181 3.29 27.14 13.81
C THR A 181 4.08 27.67 12.62
N PHE A 182 5.39 27.41 12.59
CA PHE A 182 6.21 27.65 11.40
C PHE A 182 6.16 26.43 10.49
N THR A 183 5.84 26.68 9.23
CA THR A 183 5.76 25.69 8.15
C THR A 183 6.74 26.08 7.04
N ASP A 184 6.89 25.23 6.02
CA ASP A 184 7.65 25.59 4.83
C ASP A 184 7.03 26.77 4.05
N GLN A 185 5.77 27.13 4.33
CA GLN A 185 5.06 28.28 3.77
C GLN A 185 5.20 29.57 4.60
N GLY A 186 5.92 29.54 5.72
CA GLY A 186 6.09 30.68 6.64
C GLY A 186 5.39 30.46 7.99
N TYR A 187 5.03 31.54 8.68
CA TYR A 187 4.29 31.43 9.93
C TYR A 187 2.80 31.28 9.64
N VAL A 188 2.17 30.25 10.20
CA VAL A 188 0.76 29.94 10.01
C VAL A 188 0.06 30.07 11.35
N ARG A 189 -1.08 30.75 11.38
CA ARG A 189 -1.98 30.76 12.53
C ARG A 189 -3.30 30.09 12.21
N ASP A 190 -3.80 29.32 13.16
CA ASP A 190 -5.18 28.86 13.20
C ASP A 190 -6.07 30.08 13.49
N THR A 191 -7.05 30.36 12.62
CA THR A 191 -7.94 31.50 12.80
C THR A 191 -8.95 31.28 13.93
N GLY A 192 -9.11 30.04 14.39
CA GLY A 192 -10.13 29.61 15.34
C GLY A 192 -11.52 29.50 14.70
N ASP A 193 -11.62 29.60 13.38
CA ASP A 193 -12.84 29.35 12.63
C ASP A 193 -13.20 27.86 12.66
N SER A 194 -14.48 27.57 12.42
CA SER A 194 -14.96 26.19 12.52
C SER A 194 -14.72 25.44 11.22
N PHE A 195 -13.95 24.37 11.29
CA PHE A 195 -13.83 23.43 10.18
C PHE A 195 -15.20 22.78 9.88
N HIS A 196 -15.62 22.83 8.62
CA HIS A 196 -16.90 22.35 8.15
C HIS A 196 -16.74 21.20 7.15
N GLU A 197 -17.56 20.16 7.34
CA GLU A 197 -17.66 19.06 6.37
C GLU A 197 -18.62 19.47 5.24
N TYR A 198 -18.05 19.72 4.06
CA TYR A 198 -18.75 20.01 2.81
C TYR A 198 -18.90 18.76 1.93
N TYR A 199 -17.96 17.83 2.04
CA TYR A 199 -17.94 16.55 1.35
C TYR A 199 -18.01 15.39 2.36
N ASP A 200 -18.99 14.52 2.18
CA ASP A 200 -19.36 13.44 3.10
C ASP A 200 -18.69 12.10 2.78
N GLY A 201 -17.82 12.05 1.75
CA GLY A 201 -17.19 10.80 1.29
C GLY A 201 -18.08 9.96 0.39
N GLU A 202 -19.28 10.43 0.06
CA GLU A 202 -20.20 9.73 -0.82
C GLU A 202 -20.06 10.25 -2.26
N ARG A 203 -19.87 9.32 -3.21
CA ARG A 203 -19.74 9.65 -4.65
C ARG A 203 -20.86 10.57 -5.17
N GLY A 204 -22.07 10.41 -4.65
CA GLY A 204 -23.24 11.22 -5.04
C GLY A 204 -23.12 12.70 -4.69
N SER A 205 -22.23 13.07 -3.78
CA SER A 205 -21.96 14.45 -3.38
C SER A 205 -20.91 15.14 -4.28
N ILE A 206 -20.13 14.36 -5.04
CA ILE A 206 -19.19 14.87 -6.04
C ILE A 206 -19.99 15.46 -7.21
N PRO A 207 -19.75 16.68 -7.69
CA PRO A 207 -20.43 17.21 -8.87
C PRO A 207 -20.19 16.35 -10.12
N ASP A 208 -21.21 16.22 -10.98
CA ASP A 208 -21.19 15.31 -12.15
C ASP A 208 -19.99 15.56 -13.09
N GLU A 209 -19.55 16.81 -13.23
CA GLU A 209 -18.43 17.20 -14.09
C GLU A 209 -17.08 16.62 -13.64
N TYR A 210 -16.94 16.23 -12.37
CA TYR A 210 -15.73 15.62 -11.83
C TYR A 210 -15.81 14.10 -11.71
N ARG A 211 -16.98 13.49 -12.01
CA ARG A 211 -17.15 12.03 -11.96
C ARG A 211 -16.64 11.40 -13.27
N VAL A 212 -15.47 10.79 -13.19
CA VAL A 212 -14.78 10.14 -14.30
C VAL A 212 -15.14 8.66 -14.45
N MET A 213 -15.77 8.04 -13.45
CA MET A 213 -16.19 6.63 -13.45
C MET A 213 -17.62 6.41 -13.96
N THR A 214 -18.24 7.41 -14.58
CA THR A 214 -19.64 7.38 -15.06
C THR A 214 -19.92 6.34 -16.14
N PHE A 215 -18.90 5.84 -16.83
CA PHE A 215 -19.06 4.76 -17.81
C PHE A 215 -19.24 3.37 -17.19
N GLN A 216 -19.06 3.22 -15.88
CA GLN A 216 -19.39 2.01 -15.13
C GLN A 216 -20.80 2.06 -14.53
N ASP A 217 -21.44 3.24 -14.52
CA ASP A 217 -22.84 3.32 -14.13
C ASP A 217 -23.67 2.63 -15.22
N ASP A 218 -24.25 1.48 -14.87
CA ASP A 218 -25.36 0.89 -15.59
C ASP A 218 -26.31 2.00 -16.06
N LEU A 219 -26.68 2.01 -17.36
CA LEU A 219 -27.73 2.90 -17.84
C LEU A 219 -28.89 2.89 -16.84
N PRO A 220 -29.41 4.06 -16.40
CA PRO A 220 -30.54 4.11 -15.49
C PRO A 220 -31.66 3.19 -15.98
N GLU A 221 -32.35 2.48 -15.08
CA GLU A 221 -33.40 1.52 -15.45
C GLU A 221 -34.46 2.16 -16.37
N GLU A 222 -34.69 3.47 -16.18
CA GLU A 222 -35.55 4.32 -17.01
C GLU A 222 -35.03 4.46 -18.46
N GLU A 223 -33.73 4.73 -18.64
CA GLU A 223 -33.10 4.81 -19.97
C GLU A 223 -32.99 3.44 -20.65
N LYS A 224 -32.70 2.37 -19.87
CA LYS A 224 -32.74 0.97 -20.36
C LYS A 224 -34.13 0.60 -20.85
N SER A 225 -35.16 0.98 -20.11
CA SER A 225 -36.57 0.74 -20.44
C SER A 225 -37.01 1.47 -21.71
N GLU A 226 -36.68 2.76 -21.85
CA GLU A 226 -36.98 3.53 -23.06
C GLU A 226 -36.29 2.93 -24.30
N TRP A 227 -35.01 2.59 -24.19
CA TRP A 227 -34.25 2.01 -25.29
C TRP A 227 -34.76 0.61 -25.68
N ALA A 228 -35.05 -0.25 -24.70
CA ALA A 228 -35.65 -1.56 -24.94
C ALA A 228 -37.03 -1.44 -25.60
N MET A 229 -37.82 -0.43 -25.24
CA MET A 229 -39.13 -0.17 -25.83
C MET A 229 -39.03 0.25 -27.30
N ASP A 230 -38.06 1.11 -27.63
CA ASP A 230 -37.80 1.54 -29.01
C ASP A 230 -37.37 0.36 -29.89
N ILE A 231 -36.41 -0.46 -29.42
CA ILE A 231 -35.97 -1.67 -30.12
C ILE A 231 -37.15 -2.64 -30.32
N ALA A 232 -37.95 -2.88 -29.27
CA ALA A 232 -39.13 -3.76 -29.36
C ALA A 232 -40.17 -3.27 -30.37
N PHE A 233 -40.36 -1.95 -30.48
CA PHE A 233 -41.29 -1.35 -31.43
C PHE A 233 -40.82 -1.53 -32.88
N ASP A 234 -39.55 -1.25 -33.14
CA ASP A 234 -38.93 -1.39 -34.46
C ASP A 234 -38.88 -2.88 -34.89
N MET A 235 -38.62 -3.78 -33.95
CA MET A 235 -38.60 -5.23 -34.19
C MET A 235 -39.99 -5.81 -34.51
N ASP A 236 -41.04 -5.46 -33.78
CA ASP A 236 -42.42 -5.93 -34.11
C ASP A 236 -42.83 -5.44 -35.50
N GLU A 237 -42.52 -4.19 -35.83
CA GLU A 237 -42.81 -3.65 -37.16
C GLU A 237 -42.05 -4.42 -38.25
N PHE A 238 -40.76 -4.67 -38.06
CA PHE A 238 -39.94 -5.43 -39.00
C PHE A 238 -40.46 -6.86 -39.18
N PHE A 239 -40.76 -7.58 -38.09
CA PHE A 239 -41.25 -8.95 -38.18
C PHE A 239 -42.64 -9.03 -38.84
N ARG A 240 -43.55 -8.08 -38.60
CA ARG A 240 -44.86 -8.06 -39.29
C ARG A 240 -44.75 -7.85 -40.79
N GLN A 241 -43.76 -7.09 -41.24
CA GLN A 241 -43.53 -6.81 -42.65
C GLN A 241 -42.83 -7.97 -43.38
N ASN A 242 -41.91 -8.66 -42.69
CA ASN A 242 -41.00 -9.62 -43.31
C ASN A 242 -41.31 -11.09 -42.98
N ASP A 243 -42.14 -11.35 -41.96
CA ASP A 243 -42.59 -12.69 -41.57
C ASP A 243 -44.14 -12.76 -41.49
N PRO A 244 -44.81 -13.25 -42.56
CA PRO A 244 -46.26 -13.43 -42.58
C PRO A 244 -46.78 -14.41 -41.52
N GLN A 245 -45.94 -15.33 -41.03
CA GLN A 245 -46.30 -16.29 -40.00
C GLN A 245 -46.30 -15.61 -38.62
N TYR A 246 -45.31 -14.78 -38.32
CA TYR A 246 -45.30 -13.95 -37.12
C TYR A 246 -46.53 -13.04 -37.03
N ALA A 247 -46.91 -12.37 -38.12
CA ALA A 247 -48.10 -11.52 -38.14
C ALA A 247 -49.41 -12.29 -37.85
N ALA A 248 -49.45 -13.58 -38.19
CA ALA A 248 -50.61 -14.45 -37.92
C ALA A 248 -50.62 -15.00 -36.48
N GLU A 249 -49.45 -15.27 -35.90
CA GLU A 249 -49.28 -15.77 -34.53
C GLU A 249 -49.43 -14.66 -33.48
N HIS A 250 -49.10 -13.41 -33.83
CA HIS A 250 -49.21 -12.24 -32.98
C HIS A 250 -50.23 -11.22 -33.54
N PRO A 251 -51.55 -11.48 -33.49
CA PRO A 251 -52.57 -10.60 -34.07
C PRO A 251 -52.74 -9.27 -33.31
N GLU A 252 -52.32 -9.20 -32.05
CA GLU A 252 -52.38 -8.00 -31.21
C GLU A 252 -51.00 -7.33 -31.11
N ALA A 253 -50.86 -6.15 -31.71
CA ALA A 253 -49.58 -5.46 -31.81
C ALA A 253 -49.01 -4.99 -30.46
N HIS A 254 -49.87 -4.66 -29.50
CA HIS A 254 -49.40 -4.24 -28.18
C HIS A 254 -48.76 -5.41 -27.42
N ALA A 255 -49.43 -6.57 -27.40
CA ALA A 255 -48.92 -7.76 -26.71
C ALA A 255 -47.60 -8.28 -27.31
N ALA A 256 -47.44 -8.19 -28.63
CA ALA A 256 -46.21 -8.60 -29.30
C ALA A 256 -45.01 -7.70 -28.96
N LYS A 257 -45.24 -6.38 -28.87
CA LYS A 257 -44.22 -5.40 -28.46
C LYS A 257 -43.83 -5.58 -27.01
N GLU A 258 -44.82 -5.83 -26.15
CA GLU A 258 -44.60 -6.12 -24.73
C GLU A 258 -43.77 -7.40 -24.54
N GLU A 259 -44.04 -8.46 -25.31
CA GLU A 259 -43.24 -9.70 -25.28
C GLU A 259 -41.79 -9.48 -25.73
N LEU A 260 -41.56 -8.68 -26.79
CA LEU A 260 -40.21 -8.33 -27.23
C LEU A 260 -39.47 -7.48 -26.20
N TYR A 261 -40.15 -6.49 -25.61
CA TYR A 261 -39.63 -5.66 -24.53
C TYR A 261 -39.21 -6.50 -23.31
N GLU A 262 -40.08 -7.40 -22.85
CA GLU A 262 -39.80 -8.29 -21.72
C GLU A 262 -38.63 -9.23 -22.01
N ASN A 263 -38.46 -9.67 -23.27
CA ASN A 263 -37.30 -10.47 -23.66
C ASN A 263 -36.00 -9.66 -23.63
N LEU A 264 -36.01 -8.42 -24.12
CA LEU A 264 -34.86 -7.51 -24.04
C LEU A 264 -34.49 -7.20 -22.59
N MET A 265 -35.46 -6.83 -21.76
CA MET A 265 -35.24 -6.50 -20.35
C MET A 265 -34.82 -7.72 -19.51
N ALA A 266 -35.25 -8.92 -19.88
CA ALA A 266 -34.85 -10.16 -19.21
C ALA A 266 -33.52 -10.74 -19.74
N GLY A 267 -32.86 -10.09 -20.71
CA GLY A 267 -31.62 -10.60 -21.31
C GLY A 267 -31.82 -11.85 -22.17
N ARG A 268 -33.04 -12.11 -22.67
CA ARG A 268 -33.38 -13.22 -23.56
C ARG A 268 -33.32 -12.80 -25.03
N ILE A 269 -32.11 -12.50 -25.50
CA ILE A 269 -31.86 -11.81 -26.77
C ILE A 269 -31.44 -12.79 -27.89
N SER A 270 -30.87 -13.96 -27.58
CA SER A 270 -30.35 -14.89 -28.62
C SER A 270 -31.40 -15.32 -29.64
N ALA A 271 -32.62 -15.62 -29.19
CA ALA A 271 -33.71 -16.02 -30.08
C ALA A 271 -34.14 -14.90 -31.04
N LEU A 272 -33.95 -13.64 -30.62
CA LEU A 272 -34.24 -12.46 -31.42
C LEU A 272 -33.20 -12.28 -32.53
N ASP A 273 -31.92 -12.47 -32.20
CA ASP A 273 -30.82 -12.42 -33.17
C ASP A 273 -30.91 -13.54 -34.21
N GLU A 274 -31.17 -14.78 -33.78
CA GLU A 274 -31.37 -15.90 -34.70
C GLU A 274 -32.51 -15.63 -35.68
N LYS A 275 -33.61 -15.04 -35.19
CA LYS A 275 -34.75 -14.69 -36.02
C LYS A 275 -34.42 -13.58 -37.01
N LEU A 276 -33.75 -12.51 -36.58
CA LEU A 276 -33.28 -11.44 -37.48
C LEU A 276 -32.34 -11.98 -38.56
N ALA A 277 -31.37 -12.81 -38.17
CA ALA A 277 -30.45 -13.47 -39.10
C ALA A 277 -31.18 -14.38 -40.11
N SER A 278 -32.21 -15.12 -39.66
CA SER A 278 -33.03 -15.96 -40.54
C SER A 278 -33.84 -15.18 -41.59
N LEU A 279 -34.19 -13.93 -41.27
CA LEU A 279 -34.85 -12.97 -42.17
C LEU A 279 -33.84 -12.20 -43.04
N GLY A 280 -32.56 -12.53 -42.97
CA GLY A 280 -31.50 -11.98 -43.81
C GLY A 280 -30.91 -10.67 -43.32
N GLN A 281 -31.15 -10.28 -42.06
CA GLN A 281 -30.45 -9.16 -41.44
C GLN A 281 -29.00 -9.56 -41.13
N THR A 282 -28.11 -8.58 -41.20
CA THR A 282 -26.67 -8.71 -40.90
C THR A 282 -26.28 -7.64 -39.88
N GLN A 283 -25.07 -7.74 -39.30
CA GLN A 283 -24.58 -6.76 -38.31
C GLN A 283 -24.50 -5.32 -38.84
N GLU A 284 -24.49 -5.12 -40.16
CA GLU A 284 -24.50 -3.81 -40.80
C GLU A 284 -25.89 -3.17 -40.87
N ASP A 285 -26.94 -3.94 -40.58
CA ASP A 285 -28.32 -3.46 -40.55
C ASP A 285 -28.68 -2.87 -39.18
N TYR A 286 -29.63 -1.93 -39.18
CA TYR A 286 -29.98 -1.14 -38.00
C TYR A 286 -30.38 -2.00 -36.78
N LEU A 287 -31.29 -2.96 -36.93
CA LEU A 287 -31.82 -3.74 -35.79
C LEU A 287 -30.74 -4.58 -35.08
N PRO A 288 -29.95 -5.43 -35.77
CA PRO A 288 -28.83 -6.14 -35.14
C PRO A 288 -27.79 -5.20 -34.51
N SER A 289 -27.54 -4.03 -35.12
CA SER A 289 -26.58 -3.07 -34.59
C SER A 289 -27.06 -2.40 -33.29
N GLU A 290 -28.35 -2.11 -33.16
CA GLU A 290 -28.94 -1.54 -31.95
C GLU A 290 -29.03 -2.58 -30.82
N ILE A 291 -29.34 -3.84 -31.16
CA ILE A 291 -29.32 -4.94 -30.20
C ILE A 291 -27.93 -5.16 -29.63
N GLU A 292 -26.88 -5.09 -30.46
CA GLU A 292 -25.51 -5.26 -29.97
C GLU A 292 -25.10 -4.12 -29.03
N LYS A 293 -25.43 -2.86 -29.37
CA LYS A 293 -25.20 -1.72 -28.48
C LYS A 293 -25.97 -1.86 -27.17
N PHE A 294 -27.20 -2.37 -27.22
CA PHE A 294 -28.02 -2.62 -26.05
C PHE A 294 -27.43 -3.72 -25.16
N LYS A 295 -26.91 -4.81 -25.74
CA LYS A 295 -26.19 -5.87 -25.00
C LYS A 295 -24.93 -5.34 -24.31
N ASP A 296 -24.12 -4.57 -25.02
CA ASP A 296 -22.91 -3.95 -24.49
C ASP A 296 -23.24 -3.04 -23.30
N ALA A 297 -24.35 -2.29 -23.39
CA ALA A 297 -24.73 -1.32 -22.38
C ALA A 297 -25.55 -1.90 -21.21
N THR A 298 -26.04 -3.13 -21.32
CA THR A 298 -26.80 -3.83 -20.26
C THR A 298 -26.02 -4.97 -19.61
N GLY A 299 -24.79 -5.26 -20.05
CA GLY A 299 -23.97 -6.34 -19.50
C GLY A 299 -24.55 -7.73 -19.82
N TYR A 300 -25.10 -7.91 -21.02
CA TYR A 300 -25.74 -9.16 -21.42
C TYR A 300 -24.77 -10.37 -21.34
N GLU A 301 -25.25 -11.46 -20.74
CA GLU A 301 -24.56 -12.75 -20.67
C GLU A 301 -25.37 -13.86 -21.32
N GLU A 302 -24.73 -14.74 -22.11
CA GLU A 302 -25.40 -15.85 -22.82
C GLU A 302 -26.19 -16.78 -21.89
N PHE A 303 -25.86 -16.84 -20.60
CA PHE A 303 -26.61 -17.68 -19.66
C PHE A 303 -28.02 -17.15 -19.35
N LEU A 304 -28.28 -15.85 -19.57
CA LEU A 304 -29.58 -15.21 -19.32
C LEU A 304 -30.64 -15.62 -20.36
N ASP A 305 -30.22 -16.17 -21.50
CA ASP A 305 -31.12 -16.75 -22.49
C ASP A 305 -31.76 -18.07 -22.06
N PHE A 306 -31.22 -18.75 -21.03
CA PHE A 306 -31.79 -20.00 -20.55
C PHE A 306 -32.91 -19.75 -19.55
N ASP A 307 -34.10 -20.28 -19.84
CA ASP A 307 -35.18 -20.32 -18.85
C ASP A 307 -34.82 -21.32 -17.75
N MET A 308 -34.38 -20.79 -16.60
CA MET A 308 -34.01 -21.59 -15.43
C MET A 308 -35.17 -22.47 -14.93
N ALA A 309 -36.43 -22.12 -15.19
CA ALA A 309 -37.58 -22.94 -14.85
C ALA A 309 -37.69 -24.17 -15.77
N GLU A 310 -37.47 -24.03 -17.07
CA GLU A 310 -37.41 -25.17 -18.00
C GLU A 310 -36.20 -26.08 -17.71
N VAL A 311 -35.05 -25.49 -17.38
CA VAL A 311 -33.84 -26.24 -16.98
C VAL A 311 -34.11 -27.04 -15.71
N MET A 312 -34.75 -26.44 -14.70
CA MET A 312 -35.15 -27.14 -13.48
C MET A 312 -36.22 -28.20 -13.72
N GLU A 313 -37.16 -28.01 -14.64
CA GLU A 313 -38.17 -29.00 -15.00
C GLU A 313 -37.54 -30.20 -15.74
N ALA A 314 -36.60 -29.94 -16.65
CA ALA A 314 -35.85 -30.97 -17.37
C ALA A 314 -34.90 -31.78 -16.46
N LEU A 315 -34.33 -31.16 -15.43
CA LEU A 315 -33.55 -31.83 -14.38
C LEU A 315 -34.41 -32.75 -13.50
N ASN A 316 -35.69 -32.43 -13.33
CA ASN A 316 -36.64 -33.21 -12.53
C ASN A 316 -37.34 -34.34 -13.32
N ASP A 317 -37.14 -34.44 -14.64
CA ASP A 317 -37.65 -35.55 -15.47
C ASP A 317 -36.72 -36.78 -15.39
N PRO A 318 -37.13 -37.89 -14.75
CA PRO A 318 -36.30 -39.09 -14.59
C PRO A 318 -35.90 -39.77 -15.91
N ALA A 319 -36.57 -39.46 -17.02
CA ALA A 319 -36.29 -40.07 -18.33
C ALA A 319 -35.25 -39.30 -19.15
N LYS A 320 -34.99 -38.02 -18.84
CA LYS A 320 -33.98 -37.16 -19.47
C LYS A 320 -32.83 -36.79 -18.53
N SER A 321 -33.02 -37.00 -17.24
CA SER A 321 -32.03 -36.81 -16.19
C SER A 321 -30.78 -37.66 -16.46
N ARG A 322 -29.76 -37.02 -17.03
CA ARG A 322 -28.37 -37.51 -17.05
C ARG A 322 -27.69 -37.34 -15.69
N VAL A 323 -28.45 -37.16 -14.60
CA VAL A 323 -27.92 -36.90 -13.27
C VAL A 323 -26.96 -37.99 -12.83
N ASP A 324 -27.20 -39.27 -13.18
CA ASP A 324 -26.24 -40.34 -12.88
C ASP A 324 -24.95 -40.25 -13.71
N GLU A 325 -25.02 -39.79 -14.97
CA GLU A 325 -23.83 -39.57 -15.81
C GLU A 325 -23.05 -38.31 -15.39
N MET A 326 -23.75 -37.23 -15.00
CA MET A 326 -23.18 -35.99 -14.48
C MET A 326 -22.58 -36.18 -13.08
N LEU A 327 -23.22 -36.95 -12.20
CA LEU A 327 -22.69 -37.31 -10.89
C LEU A 327 -21.46 -38.20 -11.03
N ALA A 328 -21.47 -39.13 -12.00
CA ALA A 328 -20.30 -39.96 -12.31
C ALA A 328 -19.16 -39.17 -12.99
N ALA A 329 -19.49 -38.11 -13.73
CA ALA A 329 -18.52 -37.18 -14.32
C ALA A 329 -17.95 -36.22 -13.27
N ALA A 330 -18.78 -35.69 -12.37
CA ALA A 330 -18.39 -34.88 -11.22
C ALA A 330 -17.53 -35.69 -10.24
N GLU A 331 -17.88 -36.94 -9.92
CA GLU A 331 -17.02 -37.83 -9.12
C GLU A 331 -15.68 -38.14 -9.82
N ARG A 332 -15.65 -38.18 -11.15
CA ARG A 332 -14.41 -38.37 -11.91
C ARG A 332 -13.55 -37.11 -11.89
N ALA A 333 -14.17 -35.95 -12.10
CA ALA A 333 -13.53 -34.65 -12.02
C ALA A 333 -13.01 -34.37 -10.60
N GLU A 334 -13.78 -34.70 -9.56
CA GLU A 334 -13.33 -34.61 -8.16
C GLU A 334 -12.19 -35.59 -7.87
N ARG A 335 -12.21 -36.82 -8.42
CA ARG A 335 -11.09 -37.76 -8.26
C ARG A 335 -9.84 -37.33 -9.02
N GLU A 336 -9.98 -36.74 -10.21
CA GLU A 336 -8.87 -36.19 -10.98
C GLU A 336 -8.33 -34.91 -10.33
N TYR A 337 -9.20 -34.07 -9.79
CA TYR A 337 -8.85 -32.88 -9.02
C TYR A 337 -8.19 -33.26 -7.68
N ALA A 338 -8.70 -34.28 -6.98
CA ALA A 338 -8.12 -34.85 -5.77
C ALA A 338 -6.76 -35.54 -6.05
N ALA A 339 -6.60 -36.17 -7.22
CA ALA A 339 -5.32 -36.77 -7.64
C ALA A 339 -4.30 -35.71 -8.08
N LYS A 340 -4.74 -34.63 -8.75
CA LYS A 340 -3.90 -33.46 -9.08
C LYS A 340 -3.47 -32.71 -7.82
N THR A 341 -4.37 -32.52 -6.85
CA THR A 341 -4.04 -31.91 -5.56
C THR A 341 -3.15 -32.82 -4.72
N ALA A 342 -3.36 -34.14 -4.69
CA ALA A 342 -2.46 -35.07 -4.00
C ALA A 342 -1.03 -35.15 -4.60
N ALA A 343 -0.85 -34.75 -5.86
CA ALA A 343 0.47 -34.62 -6.48
C ALA A 343 1.17 -33.26 -6.18
N TYR A 344 0.44 -32.29 -5.62
CA TYR A 344 0.93 -30.94 -5.28
C TYR A 344 0.86 -30.60 -3.78
N VAL A 345 0.38 -31.51 -2.93
CA VAL A 345 0.18 -31.24 -1.51
C VAL A 345 1.33 -31.82 -0.69
N GLN A 346 2.17 -30.93 -0.13
CA GLN A 346 2.95 -31.24 1.07
C GLN A 346 2.00 -31.71 2.17
N THR A 347 2.36 -32.78 2.90
CA THR A 347 1.44 -33.38 3.86
C THR A 347 1.19 -32.42 5.05
N PRO A 348 0.07 -32.54 5.78
CA PRO A 348 -0.17 -31.77 7.00
C PRO A 348 0.95 -31.92 8.05
N ALA A 349 1.72 -33.01 8.01
CA ALA A 349 2.90 -33.19 8.85
C ALA A 349 4.08 -32.33 8.37
N ASP A 350 4.24 -32.12 7.06
CA ASP A 350 5.28 -31.25 6.49
C ASP A 350 4.97 -29.77 6.73
N ILE A 351 3.69 -29.38 6.66
CA ILE A 351 3.21 -28.01 7.00
C ILE A 351 3.40 -27.72 8.48
N VAL A 352 3.17 -28.70 9.36
CA VAL A 352 3.44 -28.55 10.79
C VAL A 352 4.93 -28.51 11.07
N VAL A 353 5.77 -29.26 10.36
CA VAL A 353 7.24 -29.19 10.50
C VAL A 353 7.79 -27.85 9.98
N GLN A 354 7.24 -27.30 8.90
CA GLN A 354 7.60 -25.96 8.42
C GLN A 354 7.05 -24.84 9.32
N ALA A 355 5.83 -24.96 9.84
CA ALA A 355 5.28 -24.01 10.79
C ALA A 355 6.02 -24.05 12.14
N GLN A 356 6.47 -25.23 12.59
CA GLN A 356 7.33 -25.38 13.76
C GLN A 356 8.71 -24.76 13.49
N ALA A 357 9.27 -24.92 12.29
CA ALA A 357 10.54 -24.29 11.92
C ALA A 357 10.45 -22.75 11.82
N VAL A 358 9.30 -22.20 11.44
CA VAL A 358 9.02 -20.74 11.45
C VAL A 358 8.75 -20.24 12.88
N GLN A 359 8.10 -21.04 13.73
CA GLN A 359 7.92 -20.73 15.16
C GLN A 359 9.25 -20.76 15.93
N ASP A 360 10.12 -21.73 15.63
CA ASP A 360 11.45 -21.83 16.22
C ASP A 360 12.37 -20.68 15.75
N GLN A 361 12.10 -20.05 14.59
CA GLN A 361 12.78 -18.82 14.14
C GLN A 361 12.20 -17.53 14.74
N ALA A 362 10.89 -17.48 15.00
CA ALA A 362 10.24 -16.37 15.70
C ALA A 362 10.58 -16.34 17.21
N GLU A 363 10.96 -17.47 17.80
CA GLU A 363 11.52 -17.52 19.16
C GLU A 363 12.94 -16.94 19.27
N GLU A 364 13.63 -16.65 18.16
CA GLU A 364 14.98 -16.06 18.14
C GLU A 364 15.01 -14.55 17.82
N SER A 365 13.88 -13.92 17.45
CA SER A 365 13.86 -12.48 17.15
C SER A 365 13.67 -11.66 18.43
N SER A 366 14.61 -10.76 18.73
CA SER A 366 14.63 -9.93 19.93
C SER A 366 15.00 -8.49 19.60
N PHE A 367 14.80 -7.58 20.55
CA PHE A 367 15.37 -6.24 20.49
C PHE A 367 16.13 -5.93 21.78
N SER A 368 17.14 -5.10 21.63
CA SER A 368 18.02 -4.65 22.69
C SER A 368 18.03 -3.12 22.75
N ILE A 369 17.89 -2.55 23.95
CA ILE A 369 17.97 -1.10 24.18
C ILE A 369 19.30 -0.79 24.85
N TYR A 370 20.04 0.15 24.26
CA TYR A 370 21.31 0.65 24.72
C TYR A 370 21.21 2.12 25.10
N GLN A 371 21.69 2.47 26.29
CA GLN A 371 21.72 3.86 26.78
C GLN A 371 23.15 4.30 27.04
N LEU A 372 23.41 5.61 26.95
CA LEU A 372 24.75 6.15 27.17
C LEU A 372 25.20 5.98 28.63
N LYS A 373 26.44 5.51 28.82
CA LYS A 373 27.04 5.35 30.15
C LYS A 373 27.11 6.67 30.91
N GLY A 374 26.84 6.59 32.21
CA GLY A 374 27.06 7.70 33.14
C GLY A 374 28.55 7.99 33.35
N GLY A 375 29.03 9.14 32.86
CA GLY A 375 30.39 9.63 33.08
C GLY A 375 30.65 10.99 32.44
N ASN A 376 31.81 11.61 32.69
CA ASN A 376 32.20 12.83 31.99
C ASN A 376 32.64 12.58 30.54
N GLU A 377 32.96 11.32 30.20
CA GLU A 377 33.48 10.89 28.90
C GLU A 377 32.40 10.86 27.81
N THR A 378 31.12 10.85 28.19
CA THR A 378 29.95 10.82 27.27
C THR A 378 29.20 12.14 27.22
N LEU A 379 29.72 13.22 27.83
CA LEU A 379 29.03 14.52 27.89
C LEU A 379 28.72 15.09 26.51
N ASP A 380 29.65 14.95 25.57
CA ASP A 380 29.51 15.47 24.20
C ASP A 380 28.53 14.65 23.33
N TYR A 381 27.98 13.56 23.87
CA TYR A 381 27.01 12.68 23.19
C TYR A 381 25.60 12.83 23.76
N ARG A 382 25.40 13.49 24.90
CA ARG A 382 24.10 13.46 25.60
C ARG A 382 23.11 14.44 24.99
N PHE A 383 21.98 13.89 24.57
CA PHE A 383 20.87 14.62 23.93
C PHE A 383 21.29 15.34 22.64
N GLU A 384 22.37 14.86 22.00
CA GLU A 384 22.87 15.42 20.75
C GLU A 384 22.28 14.63 19.57
N PRO A 385 21.73 15.29 18.53
CA PRO A 385 21.31 14.63 17.30
C PRO A 385 22.47 13.92 16.60
N LEU A 386 22.18 12.89 15.80
CA LEU A 386 23.23 12.15 15.09
C LEU A 386 24.06 13.06 14.18
N ASP A 387 23.40 13.99 13.49
CA ASP A 387 24.05 15.00 12.66
C ASP A 387 24.97 15.95 13.45
N SER A 388 24.68 16.21 14.71
CA SER A 388 25.53 17.01 15.59
C SER A 388 26.79 16.23 15.98
N ILE A 389 26.62 14.95 16.33
CA ILE A 389 27.73 14.03 16.64
C ILE A 389 28.69 13.96 15.44
N HIS A 390 28.17 13.74 14.23
CA HIS A 390 28.99 13.66 13.02
C HIS A 390 29.67 14.98 12.65
N ARG A 391 28.97 16.12 12.75
CA ARG A 391 29.56 17.45 12.50
C ARG A 391 30.70 17.79 13.45
N ASN A 392 30.64 17.30 14.68
CA ASN A 392 31.69 17.46 15.68
C ASN A 392 32.83 16.43 15.53
N GLY A 393 32.82 15.61 14.47
CA GLY A 393 33.82 14.59 14.19
C GLY A 393 33.78 13.39 15.16
N LEU A 394 32.67 13.24 15.88
CA LEU A 394 32.41 12.10 16.75
C LEU A 394 31.65 11.03 15.96
N SER A 395 31.62 9.80 16.48
CA SER A 395 30.88 8.69 15.90
C SER A 395 30.20 7.90 17.01
N VAL A 396 29.10 7.24 16.70
CA VAL A 396 28.40 6.41 17.68
C VAL A 396 29.24 5.17 18.00
N LYS A 397 29.83 5.16 19.19
CA LYS A 397 30.81 4.15 19.62
C LYS A 397 30.17 3.16 20.58
N PRO A 398 30.15 1.85 20.29
CA PRO A 398 29.55 0.84 21.18
C PRO A 398 30.09 0.88 22.61
N GLU A 399 31.34 1.28 22.80
CA GLU A 399 31.98 1.35 24.11
C GLU A 399 31.35 2.40 25.04
N ASN A 400 30.68 3.42 24.48
CA ASN A 400 30.01 4.48 25.22
C ASN A 400 28.63 4.08 25.76
N TYR A 401 28.12 2.93 25.33
CA TYR A 401 26.76 2.48 25.62
C TYR A 401 26.74 1.29 26.57
N GLU A 402 25.67 1.16 27.33
CA GLU A 402 25.34 0.01 28.15
C GLU A 402 23.99 -0.59 27.71
N LEU A 403 23.94 -1.92 27.62
CA LEU A 403 22.70 -2.65 27.38
C LEU A 403 21.83 -2.56 28.65
N VAL A 404 20.67 -1.92 28.54
CA VAL A 404 19.76 -1.70 29.68
C VAL A 404 18.53 -2.61 29.63
N TYR A 405 18.18 -3.13 28.45
CA TYR A 405 17.02 -3.97 28.27
C TYR A 405 17.15 -4.86 27.05
N GLU A 406 16.65 -6.09 27.15
CA GLU A 406 16.55 -7.03 26.04
C GLU A 406 15.24 -7.80 26.20
N ALA A 407 14.46 -7.88 25.12
CA ALA A 407 13.18 -8.58 25.10
C ALA A 407 12.89 -9.19 23.72
N PRO A 408 12.06 -10.25 23.66
CA PRO A 408 11.64 -10.80 22.38
C PRO A 408 10.83 -9.77 21.59
N LEU A 409 11.03 -9.75 20.28
CA LEU A 409 10.33 -8.88 19.38
C LEU A 409 8.98 -9.52 19.02
N THR A 410 7.88 -8.80 19.22
CA THR A 410 6.56 -9.27 18.78
C THR A 410 6.25 -8.79 17.36
N ALA A 411 5.30 -9.42 16.68
CA ALA A 411 4.90 -9.02 15.32
C ALA A 411 4.31 -7.60 15.22
N LYS A 412 4.00 -6.96 16.36
CA LYS A 412 3.52 -5.57 16.45
C LYS A 412 4.62 -4.59 16.86
N ASP A 413 5.84 -5.07 17.07
CA ASP A 413 6.97 -4.25 17.49
C ASP A 413 7.75 -3.77 16.27
N ASP A 414 7.67 -2.47 16.05
CA ASP A 414 8.52 -1.63 15.22
C ASP A 414 9.22 -0.58 16.12
N LEU A 415 10.07 0.26 15.55
CA LEU A 415 10.83 1.25 16.32
C LEU A 415 9.92 2.26 17.06
N GLU A 416 8.80 2.65 16.46
CA GLU A 416 7.85 3.63 17.02
C GLU A 416 7.00 3.04 18.14
N SER A 417 6.55 1.80 18.01
CA SER A 417 5.85 1.07 19.07
C SER A 417 6.79 0.71 20.23
N ILE A 418 8.07 0.41 19.97
CA ILE A 418 9.10 0.32 21.01
C ILE A 418 9.25 1.68 21.69
N TYR A 419 9.44 2.78 20.94
CA TYR A 419 9.53 4.12 21.52
C TYR A 419 8.32 4.45 22.41
N THR A 420 7.12 4.19 21.90
CA THR A 420 5.85 4.42 22.61
C THR A 420 5.75 3.56 23.86
N ARG A 421 6.08 2.27 23.78
CA ARG A 421 6.02 1.33 24.92
C ARG A 421 6.92 1.78 26.06
N PHE A 422 8.13 2.24 25.78
CA PHE A 422 9.07 2.61 26.85
C PHE A 422 8.88 4.05 27.36
N ASN A 423 8.05 4.86 26.69
CA ASN A 423 7.72 6.23 27.10
C ASN A 423 6.32 6.39 27.72
N VAL A 424 5.33 5.63 27.26
CA VAL A 424 3.93 5.69 27.71
C VAL A 424 3.58 4.48 28.57
N ASP A 425 3.77 3.26 28.03
CA ASP A 425 3.35 1.99 28.64
C ASP A 425 4.53 1.20 29.23
N ARG A 426 5.34 1.91 30.02
CA ARG A 426 6.67 1.44 30.45
C ARG A 426 6.62 0.04 31.12
N PRO A 427 7.39 -0.95 30.63
CA PRO A 427 7.48 -2.27 31.26
C PRO A 427 8.01 -2.20 32.69
N THR A 428 7.44 -3.01 33.60
CA THR A 428 7.78 -3.00 35.03
C THR A 428 9.20 -3.49 35.34
N ASP A 429 9.78 -4.26 34.43
CA ASP A 429 11.14 -4.83 34.47
C ASP A 429 12.18 -3.94 33.78
N PHE A 430 11.75 -2.85 33.11
CA PHE A 430 12.65 -1.90 32.48
C PHE A 430 13.31 -0.98 33.51
N THR A 431 14.64 -1.03 33.62
CA THR A 431 15.42 -0.30 34.64
C THR A 431 16.12 0.96 34.13
N GLY A 432 16.11 1.20 32.82
CA GLY A 432 16.69 2.40 32.17
C GLY A 432 15.84 3.67 32.30
N HIS A 433 16.25 4.76 31.65
CA HIS A 433 15.40 5.96 31.50
C HIS A 433 14.48 5.85 30.28
N SER A 434 13.48 6.74 30.18
CA SER A 434 12.64 6.88 28.99
C SER A 434 13.49 7.00 27.73
N LEU A 435 13.05 6.39 26.62
CA LEU A 435 13.77 6.45 25.34
C LEU A 435 13.83 7.92 24.90
N SER A 436 15.04 8.39 24.64
CA SER A 436 15.32 9.78 24.32
C SER A 436 16.47 9.91 23.34
N VAL A 437 16.64 11.12 22.79
CA VAL A 437 17.75 11.43 21.87
C VAL A 437 19.05 10.92 22.46
N SER A 438 19.83 10.18 21.67
CA SER A 438 21.07 9.47 22.03
C SER A 438 20.97 8.04 22.51
N ASP A 439 19.77 7.49 22.67
CA ASP A 439 19.58 6.05 22.91
C ASP A 439 19.64 5.25 21.61
N ILE A 440 19.96 3.95 21.70
CA ILE A 440 20.04 3.07 20.53
C ILE A 440 19.16 1.84 20.74
N VAL A 441 18.37 1.52 19.73
CA VAL A 441 17.58 0.29 19.65
C VAL A 441 18.20 -0.62 18.62
N VAL A 442 18.59 -1.83 19.02
CA VAL A 442 19.10 -2.87 18.11
C VAL A 442 18.01 -3.90 17.91
N LEU A 443 17.61 -4.11 16.65
CA LEU A 443 16.67 -5.15 16.26
C LEU A 443 17.45 -6.38 15.78
N HIS A 444 17.11 -7.54 16.34
CA HIS A 444 17.61 -8.86 15.95
C HIS A 444 16.48 -9.59 15.23
N GLN A 445 16.44 -9.52 13.90
CA GLN A 445 15.38 -10.09 13.07
C GLN A 445 16.00 -10.88 11.92
N ASP A 446 15.46 -12.07 11.62
CA ASP A 446 15.86 -12.90 10.47
C ASP A 446 17.39 -13.17 10.37
N GLY A 447 18.07 -13.28 11.52
CA GLY A 447 19.52 -13.47 11.58
C GLY A 447 20.36 -12.24 11.21
N LYS A 448 19.73 -11.07 11.07
CA LYS A 448 20.37 -9.78 10.82
C LYS A 448 20.16 -8.84 12.01
N ASN A 449 21.24 -8.16 12.40
CA ASN A 449 21.18 -7.09 13.39
C ASN A 449 21.11 -5.74 12.68
N THR A 450 20.22 -4.86 13.12
CA THR A 450 20.18 -3.45 12.68
C THR A 450 20.16 -2.55 13.91
N ALA A 451 20.93 -1.47 13.89
CA ALA A 451 21.06 -0.55 15.03
C ALA A 451 20.50 0.82 14.64
N HIS A 452 19.63 1.34 15.48
CA HIS A 452 18.81 2.53 15.23
C HIS A 452 19.00 3.53 16.36
N TYR A 453 19.54 4.71 16.04
CA TYR A 453 19.75 5.82 16.95
C TYR A 453 18.46 6.63 17.11
N CYS A 454 18.01 6.85 18.33
CA CYS A 454 16.89 7.74 18.63
C CYS A 454 17.34 9.20 18.41
N ASP A 455 16.78 9.85 17.40
CA ASP A 455 17.12 11.23 17.04
C ASP A 455 15.99 12.20 17.46
N ARG A 456 16.12 13.50 17.15
CA ARG A 456 15.10 14.51 17.44
C ARG A 456 13.74 14.16 16.85
N VAL A 457 13.74 13.52 15.68
CA VAL A 457 12.55 13.04 14.98
C VAL A 457 12.84 11.62 14.51
N GLY A 458 12.11 10.66 15.08
CA GLY A 458 12.22 9.25 14.72
C GLY A 458 13.59 8.62 15.01
N PHE A 459 13.98 7.69 14.14
CA PHE A 459 15.19 6.88 14.29
C PHE A 459 16.08 6.96 13.05
N SER A 460 17.40 7.02 13.26
CA SER A 460 18.40 7.00 12.20
C SER A 460 19.26 5.73 12.30
N GLU A 461 19.48 5.04 11.18
CA GLU A 461 20.33 3.84 11.17
C GLU A 461 21.80 4.19 11.45
N VAL A 462 22.42 3.47 12.39
CA VAL A 462 23.84 3.59 12.78
C VAL A 462 24.56 2.24 12.59
N PRO A 463 24.79 1.80 11.35
CA PRO A 463 25.39 0.49 11.07
C PRO A 463 26.80 0.33 11.66
N GLU A 464 27.54 1.41 11.87
CA GLU A 464 28.84 1.43 12.55
C GLU A 464 28.78 0.94 14.00
N PHE A 465 27.63 1.02 14.66
CA PHE A 465 27.43 0.51 16.02
C PHE A 465 27.55 -1.02 16.10
N LEU A 466 27.32 -1.71 14.98
CA LEU A 466 27.42 -3.18 14.88
C LEU A 466 28.77 -3.64 14.33
N GLN A 467 29.64 -2.71 13.91
CA GLN A 467 30.96 -3.05 13.40
C GLN A 467 31.93 -3.24 14.56
N GLU A 468 32.38 -4.48 14.78
CA GLU A 468 33.53 -4.74 15.63
C GLU A 468 34.76 -4.07 15.00
N ARG A 469 35.19 -2.92 15.54
CA ARG A 469 36.49 -2.36 15.18
C ARG A 469 37.56 -3.36 15.59
N GLN A 470 38.26 -3.92 14.61
CA GLN A 470 39.51 -4.64 14.87
C GLN A 470 40.43 -3.70 15.64
N PRO A 471 41.08 -4.17 16.72
CA PRO A 471 41.95 -3.34 17.53
C PRO A 471 43.01 -2.68 16.63
N GLU A 472 43.25 -1.37 16.81
CA GLU A 472 44.32 -0.65 16.11
C GLU A 472 45.65 -1.37 16.36
N LEU A 473 46.09 -2.17 15.39
CA LEU A 473 47.34 -2.92 15.46
C LEU A 473 48.49 -1.91 15.51
N THR A 474 49.29 -1.98 16.57
CA THR A 474 50.47 -1.14 16.68
C THR A 474 51.63 -1.73 15.86
N PRO A 475 52.62 -0.91 15.44
CA PRO A 475 53.79 -1.44 14.72
C PRO A 475 54.55 -2.53 15.47
N ASP A 476 54.42 -2.58 16.80
CA ASP A 476 54.96 -3.61 17.68
C ASP A 476 54.23 -4.95 17.55
N ASP A 477 52.92 -4.93 17.32
CA ASP A 477 52.10 -6.14 17.16
C ASP A 477 52.37 -6.83 15.81
N LEU A 478 52.86 -6.06 14.83
CA LEU A 478 53.18 -6.49 13.47
C LEU A 478 54.68 -6.54 13.19
N GLU A 479 55.52 -6.61 14.23
CA GLU A 479 56.95 -6.79 14.06
C GLU A 479 57.25 -8.16 13.42
N THR A 480 57.97 -8.18 12.30
CA THR A 480 58.30 -9.43 11.59
C THR A 480 59.44 -10.21 12.27
N GLY A 481 60.05 -9.64 13.31
CA GLY A 481 61.24 -10.14 13.98
C GLY A 481 62.54 -9.94 13.21
N GLU A 482 62.47 -9.38 12.00
CA GLU A 482 63.65 -8.99 11.22
C GLU A 482 64.17 -7.64 11.70
N CYS A 483 65.50 -7.48 11.73
CA CYS A 483 66.15 -6.23 12.12
C CYS A 483 67.15 -5.81 11.06
N ILE A 484 67.00 -4.58 10.57
CA ILE A 484 67.92 -3.99 9.60
C ILE A 484 68.88 -3.03 10.29
N ARG A 485 70.11 -2.95 9.77
CA ARG A 485 71.15 -2.05 10.28
C ARG A 485 71.42 -0.96 9.26
N THR A 486 71.26 0.28 9.68
CA THR A 486 71.74 1.45 8.94
C THR A 486 72.91 2.08 9.71
N PRO A 487 73.71 2.97 9.09
CA PRO A 487 74.75 3.72 9.79
C PRO A 487 74.22 4.56 10.96
N ARG A 488 72.91 4.79 11.02
CA ARG A 488 72.23 5.61 12.03
C ARG A 488 71.56 4.79 13.14
N GLY A 489 71.51 3.46 13.04
CA GLY A 489 70.90 2.60 14.05
C GLY A 489 70.49 1.22 13.53
N SER A 490 70.00 0.37 14.44
CA SER A 490 69.34 -0.89 14.08
C SER A 490 67.84 -0.72 14.31
N PHE A 491 67.02 -1.08 13.32
CA PHE A 491 65.56 -0.89 13.34
C PHE A 491 64.87 -2.21 13.06
N TYR A 492 63.80 -2.49 13.80
CA TYR A 492 62.97 -3.68 13.58
C TYR A 492 62.03 -3.44 12.40
N VAL A 493 61.81 -4.47 11.59
CA VAL A 493 60.94 -4.44 10.42
C VAL A 493 59.51 -4.73 10.88
N THR A 494 58.57 -3.90 10.44
CA THR A 494 57.14 -4.11 10.65
C THR A 494 56.47 -4.51 9.33
N ALA A 495 55.44 -5.34 9.41
CA ALA A 495 54.62 -5.74 8.26
C ALA A 495 53.63 -4.64 7.84
N MET A 496 53.53 -3.54 8.58
CA MET A 496 52.67 -2.41 8.24
C MET A 496 53.11 -1.71 6.96
N SER A 497 52.15 -1.19 6.18
CA SER A 497 52.43 -0.31 5.04
C SER A 497 52.88 1.07 5.50
N ARG A 498 53.41 1.87 4.55
CA ARG A 498 53.78 3.26 4.80
C ARG A 498 52.58 4.08 5.29
N GLU A 499 51.45 3.95 4.62
CA GLU A 499 50.22 4.68 4.91
C GLU A 499 49.67 4.30 6.28
N GLN A 500 49.75 3.01 6.64
CA GLN A 500 49.37 2.52 7.97
C GLN A 500 50.29 3.09 9.07
N MET A 501 51.59 3.22 8.79
CA MET A 501 52.56 3.82 9.71
C MET A 501 52.36 5.34 9.85
N GLU A 502 52.06 6.05 8.77
CA GLU A 502 51.73 7.49 8.81
C GLU A 502 50.45 7.75 9.60
N ALA A 503 49.41 6.92 9.42
CA ALA A 503 48.17 6.97 10.19
C ALA A 503 48.39 6.68 11.69
N ALA A 504 49.33 5.79 12.03
CA ALA A 504 49.76 5.52 13.40
C ALA A 504 50.69 6.61 13.98
N GLY A 505 50.91 7.72 13.27
CA GLY A 505 51.71 8.86 13.72
C GLY A 505 53.23 8.71 13.54
N TYR A 506 53.69 7.77 12.72
CA TYR A 506 55.11 7.57 12.39
C TYR A 506 55.44 8.25 11.05
N GLY A 507 56.32 9.25 11.08
CA GLY A 507 56.76 9.96 9.88
C GLY A 507 58.04 9.36 9.28
N VAL A 508 58.24 9.51 7.97
CA VAL A 508 59.46 9.07 7.30
C VAL A 508 60.67 9.89 7.79
N HIS A 509 61.67 9.22 8.37
CA HIS A 509 62.88 9.87 8.86
C HIS A 509 64.04 9.77 7.85
N HIS A 510 64.27 8.59 7.27
CA HIS A 510 65.28 8.37 6.22
C HIS A 510 65.08 7.01 5.55
N ILE A 511 65.79 6.78 4.45
CA ILE A 511 65.79 5.53 3.70
C ILE A 511 67.05 4.73 4.07
N SER A 512 66.97 3.40 4.09
CA SER A 512 68.12 2.51 4.25
C SER A 512 69.13 2.67 3.10
N ASP A 513 70.40 2.33 3.36
CA ASP A 513 71.49 2.51 2.38
C ASP A 513 71.30 1.67 1.10
N ASP A 514 70.56 0.57 1.18
CA ASP A 514 70.21 -0.28 0.05
C ASP A 514 68.94 0.18 -0.69
N GLY A 515 68.29 1.25 -0.22
CA GLY A 515 67.07 1.83 -0.80
C GLY A 515 65.81 1.00 -0.58
N LYS A 516 65.89 -0.14 0.11
CA LYS A 516 64.78 -1.11 0.21
C LYS A 516 63.81 -0.85 1.35
N TYR A 517 64.19 -0.06 2.34
CA TYR A 517 63.37 0.19 3.53
C TYR A 517 63.30 1.69 3.87
N LEU A 518 62.10 2.14 4.22
CA LEU A 518 61.81 3.43 4.83
C LEU A 518 61.88 3.30 6.35
N ILE A 519 62.74 4.09 7.00
CA ILE A 519 62.77 4.18 8.45
C ILE A 519 61.76 5.24 8.89
N MET A 520 60.70 4.81 9.55
CA MET A 520 59.60 5.67 10.00
C MET A 520 59.60 5.77 11.52
N GLY A 521 59.52 6.99 12.06
CA GLY A 521 59.63 7.27 13.49
C GLY A 521 58.65 8.33 13.97
N ASN A 522 58.22 8.22 15.23
CA ASN A 522 57.29 9.15 15.89
C ASN A 522 57.96 9.98 16.99
N GLY A 523 59.30 9.99 17.05
CA GLY A 523 60.11 10.72 18.03
C GLY A 523 60.53 9.91 19.26
N THR A 524 59.83 8.82 19.59
CA THR A 524 60.21 7.91 20.69
C THR A 524 60.63 6.52 20.18
N ARG A 525 60.02 6.05 19.09
CA ARG A 525 60.38 4.79 18.44
C ARG A 525 60.49 4.95 16.93
N ALA A 526 61.16 3.99 16.30
CA ALA A 526 61.32 3.94 14.85
C ALA A 526 61.36 2.49 14.36
N PHE A 527 60.72 2.25 13.22
CA PHE A 527 60.62 0.94 12.56
C PHE A 527 61.03 1.06 11.09
N ALA A 528 61.40 -0.07 10.50
CA ALA A 528 61.69 -0.19 9.08
C ALA A 528 60.46 -0.76 8.34
N VAL A 529 60.07 -0.09 7.26
CA VAL A 529 58.95 -0.47 6.39
C VAL A 529 59.51 -0.69 4.98
N ALA A 530 59.07 -1.71 4.25
CA ALA A 530 59.56 -1.93 2.89
C ALA A 530 59.18 -0.75 1.97
N ALA A 531 60.14 -0.24 1.19
CA ALA A 531 59.98 0.93 0.32
C ALA A 531 59.14 0.62 -0.94
N GLU A 532 59.09 -0.64 -1.37
CA GLU A 532 58.23 -1.15 -2.44
C GLU A 532 57.63 -2.48 -1.96
N GLN A 533 56.31 -2.60 -1.99
CA GLN A 533 55.66 -3.90 -1.78
C GLN A 533 55.85 -4.75 -3.05
N PRO A 534 56.34 -6.01 -2.95
CA PRO A 534 56.12 -6.95 -4.03
C PRO A 534 54.61 -7.19 -4.12
N GLU A 535 54.03 -6.99 -5.30
CA GLU A 535 52.68 -7.48 -5.63
C GLU A 535 52.62 -8.98 -5.30
N LYS A 536 52.09 -9.29 -4.13
CA LYS A 536 51.69 -10.64 -3.76
C LYS A 536 50.22 -10.75 -4.07
N ASP A 537 49.91 -11.70 -4.95
CA ASP A 537 48.58 -12.12 -5.39
C ASP A 537 47.52 -11.94 -4.31
N ASN A 538 46.60 -11.01 -4.55
CA ASN A 538 45.38 -10.85 -3.76
C ASN A 538 44.37 -11.90 -4.26
N PRO A 539 43.99 -12.93 -3.47
CA PRO A 539 43.11 -14.00 -3.93
C PRO A 539 41.66 -13.55 -4.19
N LEU A 540 41.32 -12.29 -3.93
CA LEU A 540 39.98 -11.74 -4.06
C LEU A 540 39.71 -11.06 -5.42
N ARG A 541 40.72 -10.90 -6.27
CA ARG A 541 40.52 -10.30 -7.61
C ARG A 541 39.73 -11.20 -8.57
N THR A 542 39.62 -12.50 -8.27
CA THR A 542 38.85 -13.47 -9.08
C THR A 542 37.37 -13.52 -8.70
N ALA A 543 36.97 -12.93 -7.57
CA ALA A 543 35.56 -12.89 -7.14
C ALA A 543 34.81 -11.61 -7.58
N GLU A 544 35.53 -10.52 -7.88
CA GLU A 544 34.93 -9.26 -8.37
C GLU A 544 34.92 -9.09 -9.90
N MET A 545 35.49 -10.03 -10.66
CA MET A 545 35.41 -10.04 -12.14
C MET A 545 34.39 -11.06 -12.68
N THR A 546 33.43 -11.51 -11.86
CA THR A 546 32.38 -12.46 -12.26
C THR A 546 30.95 -12.01 -11.95
N LEU A 547 30.71 -10.73 -11.62
CA LEU A 547 29.36 -10.19 -11.44
C LEU A 547 29.08 -8.90 -12.23
N GLU A 548 29.95 -8.54 -13.17
CA GLU A 548 29.66 -7.54 -14.21
C GLU A 548 29.79 -8.22 -15.58
N ASP A 549 28.75 -8.95 -15.95
CA ASP A 549 28.31 -9.20 -17.32
C ASP A 549 27.10 -10.11 -17.18
N ASP A 550 25.90 -9.53 -17.15
CA ASP A 550 24.68 -10.11 -17.74
C ASP A 550 23.50 -9.12 -17.55
N TYR A 551 23.62 -7.95 -18.18
CA TYR A 551 22.45 -7.19 -18.62
C TYR A 551 22.33 -7.33 -20.15
N GLY A 552 21.33 -8.08 -20.58
CA GLY A 552 20.68 -7.92 -21.89
C GLY A 552 20.78 -9.09 -22.88
N MET A 553 19.94 -10.13 -22.70
CA MET A 553 18.69 -10.32 -23.49
C MET A 553 18.26 -11.80 -23.71
N ILE A 554 17.01 -12.09 -23.31
CA ILE A 554 15.97 -12.94 -23.94
C ILE A 554 16.11 -14.48 -23.81
N ASP A 555 15.34 -15.14 -22.92
CA ASP A 555 13.94 -15.59 -23.14
C ASP A 555 13.43 -16.44 -21.94
N GLY A 556 12.30 -16.06 -21.32
CA GLY A 556 11.40 -16.96 -20.59
C GLY A 556 11.54 -17.12 -19.06
N VAL A 557 10.87 -16.24 -18.28
CA VAL A 557 10.04 -16.46 -17.06
C VAL A 557 10.34 -17.72 -16.21
N ILE A 558 10.58 -17.67 -14.89
CA ILE A 558 9.69 -17.38 -13.73
C ILE A 558 10.64 -17.26 -12.50
N ASN A 559 10.75 -16.24 -11.64
CA ASN A 559 9.87 -15.29 -10.91
C ASN A 559 9.03 -15.88 -9.75
N ASN A 560 8.71 -15.01 -8.78
CA ASN A 560 7.94 -15.14 -7.53
C ASN A 560 8.88 -14.96 -6.31
N GLY A 561 8.98 -13.81 -5.64
CA GLY A 561 8.02 -12.71 -5.53
C GLY A 561 7.09 -12.93 -4.32
N ARG A 562 7.37 -12.13 -3.27
CA ARG A 562 6.54 -11.62 -2.14
C ARG A 562 5.02 -11.85 -2.26
N ARG A 563 4.22 -11.97 -1.20
CA ARG A 563 3.99 -11.14 0.01
C ARG A 563 2.95 -11.95 0.83
N GLY A 564 2.89 -11.98 2.15
CA GLY A 564 2.74 -10.82 3.02
C GLY A 564 1.35 -10.20 2.86
N GLU A 565 0.33 -10.83 3.45
CA GLU A 565 -0.80 -10.22 4.18
C GLU A 565 -1.97 -11.20 4.28
N GLU A 566 -2.40 -11.51 5.50
CA GLU A 566 -3.79 -11.74 5.92
C GLU A 566 -3.83 -12.48 7.27
N LEU A 567 -3.54 -11.81 8.39
CA LEU A 567 -3.99 -12.27 9.72
C LEU A 567 -4.16 -11.10 10.73
N GLU A 568 -4.91 -10.06 10.36
CA GLU A 568 -5.77 -9.38 11.34
C GLU A 568 -7.18 -9.09 10.79
N LYS A 569 -7.76 -10.09 10.11
CA LYS A 569 -9.22 -10.34 10.13
C LYS A 569 -9.58 -11.60 10.94
N ALA A 570 -8.75 -11.98 11.92
CA ALA A 570 -8.95 -13.20 12.72
C ALA A 570 -9.17 -13.00 14.23
N GLN A 571 -9.34 -11.77 14.75
CA GLN A 571 -9.70 -11.57 16.17
C GLN A 571 -10.91 -10.66 16.44
N LYS A 572 -11.70 -10.29 15.43
CA LYS A 572 -13.05 -9.72 15.63
C LYS A 572 -14.22 -10.65 15.29
N TYR A 573 -13.98 -11.95 15.08
CA TYR A 573 -15.06 -12.95 14.94
C TYR A 573 -14.92 -14.18 15.85
N ALA A 574 -13.97 -14.20 16.79
CA ALA A 574 -13.89 -15.24 17.82
C ALA A 574 -14.96 -15.09 18.93
N GLU A 575 -15.72 -13.99 18.96
CA GLU A 575 -16.92 -13.82 19.80
C GLU A 575 -18.25 -14.00 19.04
N ARG A 576 -18.23 -14.55 17.82
CA ARG A 576 -19.47 -14.78 17.07
C ARG A 576 -19.59 -16.11 16.30
N THR A 577 -19.00 -17.21 16.77
CA THR A 577 -19.43 -18.55 16.32
C THR A 577 -19.15 -19.64 17.36
N THR A 578 -20.15 -19.96 18.19
CA THR A 578 -20.36 -21.34 18.62
C THR A 578 -20.68 -22.21 17.39
N PRO A 579 -20.33 -23.51 17.39
CA PRO A 579 -20.45 -24.35 16.21
C PRO A 579 -21.91 -24.77 15.99
N GLU A 580 -22.60 -24.10 15.08
CA GLU A 580 -23.81 -24.64 14.47
C GLU A 580 -23.77 -24.41 12.97
N LYS A 581 -23.38 -25.46 12.23
CA LYS A 581 -24.02 -25.90 10.98
C LYS A 581 -23.39 -27.23 10.53
N SER A 582 -24.24 -28.24 10.44
CA SER A 582 -23.95 -29.58 9.95
C SER A 582 -23.49 -29.58 8.50
N SER A 583 -22.56 -30.48 8.17
CA SER A 583 -22.04 -30.64 6.81
C SER A 583 -23.17 -30.95 5.81
N ILE A 584 -23.02 -30.54 4.55
CA ILE A 584 -24.01 -30.82 3.47
C ILE A 584 -24.33 -32.32 3.39
N ARG A 585 -23.35 -33.18 3.67
CA ARG A 585 -23.52 -34.63 3.76
C ARG A 585 -24.48 -35.06 4.88
N GLU A 586 -24.38 -34.43 6.04
CA GLU A 586 -25.23 -34.71 7.21
C GLU A 586 -26.66 -34.18 6.99
N ARG A 587 -26.81 -33.03 6.32
CA ARG A 587 -28.11 -32.49 5.89
C ARG A 587 -28.77 -33.31 4.78
N LEU A 588 -28.00 -33.91 3.88
CA LEU A 588 -28.50 -34.83 2.85
C LEU A 588 -28.87 -36.20 3.42
N GLU A 589 -28.11 -36.69 4.40
CA GLU A 589 -28.41 -37.92 5.13
C GLU A 589 -29.66 -37.76 6.02
N ASP A 590 -29.88 -36.59 6.63
CA ASP A 590 -31.09 -36.28 7.41
C ASP A 590 -32.31 -35.99 6.54
N ALA A 591 -32.17 -35.27 5.42
CA ALA A 591 -33.28 -35.09 4.46
C ALA A 591 -33.71 -36.43 3.81
N LYS A 592 -32.76 -37.33 3.53
CA LYS A 592 -33.07 -38.71 3.09
C LYS A 592 -33.77 -39.53 4.18
N ARG A 593 -33.51 -39.26 5.46
CA ARG A 593 -34.15 -39.93 6.61
C ARG A 593 -35.56 -39.41 6.85
N GLU A 594 -35.76 -38.10 6.73
CA GLU A 594 -37.03 -37.41 6.94
C GLU A 594 -38.06 -37.70 5.83
N CYS A 595 -37.61 -37.85 4.58
CA CYS A 595 -38.45 -38.32 3.48
C CYS A 595 -38.82 -39.81 3.57
N ALA A 596 -38.06 -40.62 4.32
CA ALA A 596 -38.32 -42.06 4.48
C ALA A 596 -39.32 -42.40 5.59
N GLU A 597 -39.60 -41.48 6.54
CA GLU A 597 -40.48 -41.72 7.68
C GLU A 597 -41.92 -41.21 7.54
N HIS A 598 -42.26 -40.47 6.48
CA HIS A 598 -43.64 -40.04 6.23
C HIS A 598 -44.50 -41.15 5.57
N LYS A 599 -45.10 -42.01 6.40
CA LYS A 599 -46.27 -42.82 6.00
C LYS A 599 -47.54 -41.94 6.03
N PRO A 600 -48.46 -42.05 5.05
CA PRO A 600 -49.67 -41.22 5.05
C PRO A 600 -50.60 -41.61 6.20
N GLN A 601 -51.07 -40.63 6.98
CA GLN A 601 -52.13 -40.83 7.96
C GLN A 601 -53.49 -41.02 7.25
N GLU A 602 -54.16 -42.13 7.56
CA GLU A 602 -55.55 -42.39 7.17
C GLU A 602 -56.50 -41.34 7.79
N VAL A 603 -57.13 -40.53 6.94
CA VAL A 603 -58.25 -39.67 7.33
C VAL A 603 -59.50 -40.53 7.57
N LYS A 604 -59.89 -40.66 8.84
CA LYS A 604 -61.19 -41.23 9.24
C LYS A 604 -62.33 -40.29 8.79
N LYS A 605 -63.31 -40.86 8.08
CA LYS A 605 -64.59 -40.21 7.73
C LYS A 605 -65.37 -39.79 8.99
N PRO A 606 -66.01 -38.62 9.03
CA PRO A 606 -66.96 -38.29 10.08
C PRO A 606 -68.31 -38.96 9.79
N GLY A 607 -68.75 -39.78 10.74
CA GLY A 607 -70.08 -40.38 10.76
C GLY A 607 -71.14 -39.36 11.18
N ARG A 608 -72.26 -39.44 10.47
CA ARG A 608 -73.55 -38.80 10.74
C ARG A 608 -74.16 -39.47 11.98
N ASP A 609 -74.61 -38.71 12.98
CA ASP A 609 -75.80 -39.05 13.80
C ASP A 609 -76.26 -37.90 14.71
N VAL A 610 -77.52 -38.04 15.11
CA VAL A 610 -78.57 -37.08 15.51
C VAL A 610 -78.45 -36.63 16.98
N PRO A 611 -78.98 -35.44 17.38
CA PRO A 611 -78.93 -34.97 18.76
C PRO A 611 -80.09 -35.53 19.59
N GLU A 612 -79.90 -35.77 20.89
CA GLU A 612 -80.96 -35.77 21.92
C GLU A 612 -80.36 -35.78 23.34
N HIS A 613 -80.91 -34.88 24.20
CA HIS A 613 -81.15 -34.97 25.66
C HIS A 613 -80.04 -35.48 26.62
N ASP A 614 -79.84 -35.01 27.86
CA ASP A 614 -80.61 -34.18 28.79
C ASP A 614 -79.73 -33.87 30.03
N CYS A 615 -80.08 -32.81 30.77
CA CYS A 615 -79.93 -32.66 32.24
C CYS A 615 -78.49 -32.68 32.85
N LEU A 616 -78.02 -31.68 33.59
CA LEU A 616 -78.61 -30.89 34.68
C LEU A 616 -77.77 -29.61 34.91
#